data_AF-A0A662LHH7-F1
#
_entry.id   AF-A0A662LHH7-F1
#
_cell.length_a   1.000
_cell.length_b   1.000
_cell.length_c   1.000
_cell.angle_alpha   90.00
_cell.angle_beta   90.00
_cell.angle_gamma   90.00
#
_symmetry.space_group_name_H-M   'P 1'
#
loop_
_entity.id
_entity.type
_entity.pdbx_description
1 polymer ?
#
loop_
_entity_poly.entity_id
_entity_poly.type
_entity_poly.pdbx_seq_one_letter_code
_entity_poly.pdbx_strand_id
1 'polypeptide(L)' 'MPIYVRFKVPKELEEMTYELVEKARDTGKISKGTNETTKQVERGLAKLVIMA' A
#
# COMPACT_ATOMS: atom_id res chain seq x y z
N MET A 1 15.83 8.14 7.57
CA MET A 1 14.49 7.52 7.58
C MET A 1 13.49 8.61 7.90
N PRO A 2 12.42 8.79 7.13
CA PRO A 2 11.44 9.85 7.38
C PRO A 2 10.81 9.71 8.78
N ILE A 3 10.38 10.83 9.37
CA ILE A 3 9.81 10.88 10.73
C ILE A 3 8.58 9.97 10.91
N TYR A 4 7.87 9.65 9.83
CA TYR A 4 6.66 8.83 9.85
C TYR A 4 6.95 7.31 9.86
N VAL A 5 8.19 6.87 9.62
CA VAL A 5 8.54 5.46 9.58
C VAL A 5 8.95 5.00 10.98
N ARG A 6 8.16 4.10 11.57
CA ARG A 6 8.35 3.64 12.96
C ARG A 6 9.05 2.29 13.09
N PHE A 7 9.14 1.53 12.00
CA PHE A 7 9.79 0.22 11.97
C PHE A 7 10.39 -0.04 10.59
N LYS A 8 11.40 -0.92 10.53
CA LYS A 8 11.95 -1.39 9.27
C LYS A 8 11.13 -2.57 8.77
N VAL A 9 10.79 -2.56 7.49
CA VAL A 9 10.14 -3.69 6.82
C VAL A 9 11.24 -4.69 6.43
N PRO A 10 11.12 -5.99 6.76
CA PRO A 10 12.03 -7.01 6.27
C PRO A 10 11.96 -7.12 4.74
N LYS A 11 13.10 -7.42 4.10
CA LYS A 11 13.20 -7.49 2.64
C LYS A 11 12.21 -8.47 2.00
N GLU A 12 12.00 -9.62 2.62
CA GLU A 12 11.02 -10.62 2.17
C GLU A 12 9.59 -10.06 2.12
N LEU A 13 9.21 -9.27 3.13
CA LEU A 13 7.87 -8.67 3.19
C LEU A 13 7.70 -7.54 2.16
N GLU A 14 8.78 -6.81 1.86
CA GLU A 14 8.82 -5.80 0.79
C GLU A 14 8.61 -6.46 -0.58
N GLU A 15 9.35 -7.52 -0.89
CA GLU A 15 9.22 -8.29 -2.15
C GLU A 15 7.81 -8.87 -2.31
N MET A 16 7.25 -9.50 -1.28
CA MET A 16 5.87 -10.00 -1.28
C MET A 16 4.84 -8.89 -1.51
N THR A 17 5.09 -7.69 -1.01
CA THR A 17 4.19 -6.53 -1.20
C THR A 17 4.15 -6.12 -2.68
N TYR A 18 5.29 -6.11 -3.37
CA TYR A 18 5.34 -5.81 -4.80
C TYR A 18 4.57 -6.84 -5.64
N GLU A 19 4.78 -8.14 -5.39
CA GLU A 19 4.04 -9.20 -6.10
C GLU A 19 2.52 -9.09 -5.88
N LEU A 20 2.10 -8.76 -4.66
CA LEU A 20 0.69 -8.58 -4.33
C LEU A 20 0.08 -7.40 -5.08
N VAL A 21 0.81 -6.29 -5.21
CA VAL A 21 0.37 -5.12 -5.99
C VAL A 21 0.25 -5.46 -7.48
N GLU A 22 1.21 -6.21 -8.04
CA GLU A 22 1.13 -6.65 -9.44
C GLU A 22 -0.11 -7.52 -9.68
N LYS A 23 -0.36 -8.52 -8.84
CA LYS A 23 -1.55 -9.37 -8.93
C LYS A 23 -2.85 -8.56 -8.75
N ALA A 24 -2.88 -7.63 -7.80
CA ALA A 24 -4.04 -6.78 -7.54
C ALA A 24 -4.34 -5.80 -8.68
N ARG A 25 -3.32 -5.42 -9.47
CA ARG A 25 -3.50 -4.56 -10.65
C ARG A 25 -4.30 -5.28 -11.72
N ASP A 26 -4.05 -6.57 -11.90
CA ASP A 26 -4.64 -7.36 -12.99
C ASP A 26 -5.98 -7.99 -12.59
N THR A 27 -6.20 -8.25 -11.30
CA THR A 27 -7.38 -8.99 -10.80
C THR A 27 -8.34 -8.16 -9.94
N GLY A 28 -7.94 -6.96 -9.52
CA GLY A 28 -8.64 -6.20 -8.49
C GLY A 28 -8.74 -4.71 -8.76
N LYS A 29 -8.97 -3.95 -7.68
CA LYS A 29 -9.08 -2.49 -7.71
C LYS A 29 -7.90 -1.88 -6.96
N ILE A 30 -7.13 -1.05 -7.66
CA ILE A 30 -6.03 -0.27 -7.07
C ILE A 30 -6.38 1.21 -7.16
N SER A 31 -6.24 1.91 -6.04
CA SER A 31 -6.18 3.37 -5.98
C SER A 31 -4.73 3.81 -5.86
N LYS A 32 -4.32 4.78 -6.69
CA LYS A 32 -2.94 5.29 -6.73
C LYS A 32 -2.92 6.78 -6.40
N GLY A 33 -1.89 7.21 -5.69
CA GLY A 33 -1.68 8.60 -5.28
C GLY A 33 -2.28 8.94 -3.93
N THR A 34 -1.61 9.84 -3.20
CA THR A 34 -1.91 10.16 -1.79
C THR A 34 -3.36 10.58 -1.55
N ASN A 35 -3.92 11.43 -2.41
CA ASN A 35 -5.31 11.92 -2.25
C ASN A 35 -6.34 10.78 -2.33
N GLU A 36 -6.20 9.88 -3.31
CA GLU A 36 -7.12 8.76 -3.46
C GLU A 36 -6.94 7.74 -2.33
N THR A 37 -5.70 7.49 -1.90
CA THR A 37 -5.41 6.64 -0.74
C THR A 37 -6.12 7.17 0.51
N THR A 38 -6.01 8.46 0.81
CA THR A 38 -6.71 9.08 1.96
C THR A 38 -8.21 8.86 1.87
N LYS A 39 -8.83 9.12 0.72
CA LYS A 39 -10.27 8.91 0.52
C LYS A 39 -10.70 7.46 0.75
N GLN A 40 -9.92 6.48 0.29
CA GLN A 40 -10.26 5.06 0.50
C GLN A 40 -10.17 4.66 1.98
N VAL A 41 -9.18 5.21 2.71
CA VAL A 41 -9.02 4.99 4.15
C VAL A 41 -10.17 5.63 4.93
N GLU A 42 -10.49 6.90 4.67
CA GLU A 42 -11.57 7.62 5.36
C GLU A 42 -12.95 6.99 5.10
N ARG A 43 -13.15 6.38 3.93
CA ARG A 43 -14.39 5.66 3.58
C ARG A 43 -14.43 4.22 4.11
N GLY A 44 -13.36 3.74 4.76
CA GLY A 44 -13.28 2.36 5.28
C GLY A 44 -13.22 1.28 4.19
N LEU A 45 -12.84 1.64 2.96
CA LEU A 45 -12.79 0.72 1.81
C LEU A 45 -11.38 0.14 1.57
N ALA A 46 -10.35 0.79 2.10
CA ALA A 46 -8.97 0.34 1.94
C ALA A 46 -8.70 -0.96 2.71
N LYS A 47 -8.28 -2.01 2.00
CA LYS A 47 -7.86 -3.30 2.59
C LYS A 47 -6.37 -3.34 2.94
N LEU A 48 -5.55 -2.67 2.14
CA LEU A 48 -4.11 -2.54 2.32
C LEU A 48 -3.68 -1.16 1.78
N VAL A 49 -2.79 -0.50 2.51
CA VAL A 49 -2.17 0.77 2.09
C VAL A 49 -0.66 0.61 2.14
N ILE A 50 0.00 1.02 1.06
CA ILE A 50 1.46 0.98 0.94
C ILE A 50 1.94 2.42 0.78
N MET A 51 2.93 2.81 1.58
CA MET A 51 3.53 4.13 1.59
C MET A 51 5.01 4.02 1.23
N ALA A 52 5.47 4.88 0.33
CA ALA A 52 6.85 4.96 -0.15
C ALA A 52 7.39 6.39 0.05
#